data_AF-A0A0H5CB78-F1
#
_entry.id   AF-A0A0H5CB78-F1
#
_cell.length_a   1.000
_cell.length_b   1.000
_cell.length_c   1.000
_cell.angle_alpha   90.00
_cell.angle_beta   90.00
_cell.angle_gamma   90.00
#
_symmetry.space_group_name_H-M   'P 1'
#
loop_
_entity.id
_entity.type
_entity.pdbx_description
1 polymer ?
#
loop_
_entity_poly.entity_id
_entity_poly.type
_entity_poly.pdbx_seq_one_letter_code
_entity_poly.pdbx_strand_id
1 'polypeptide(L)'
;MPTGMDPTPAWSKVKSSATPSSVPKGRFTTRFGLNGEVVRIYPNAVEIWDWIPAALEIEDMDERAKKKEDVQRCLYLVGSLSGVDGVIEDATPVMMDQNTNTYVLVLTIQLKSERRFQMKKFGQFFIEDSVDKPLILPPFVHGLYPYTVKASERFVAISTDEGSLTIFDSEQGHPLPQSYDVLIMNGNPLFDVQGRYLSYVPSDPIDSPRTTLNVPTRNYSIYSKILQSLSITALDGIYKLTEIQSIKTMISENNVSANLKLYLSNLINGLKASQTVIIVDLVTGDQLANFSPPNGCQYISLSPFDTQLLTVSQRGDQVYRWDLSRMPIEVSLVDIQTRGKTASVIQDMYWVDNTTYTMVTRSSGSIHCFNTKDSKWIMPNMRALRVSSNSSEIFALVGDEIYNLEFNGISNAKYQLPDTPIPKSLLPDHIPVKPVEEVVVRTDIKDPVALKSTEALAQVEIQTCFLGQPIYDRIGFAKLKSHVTVTDIFGNDVKLQKVEFGKGCGEAIFSSDQEDLESAMKSVMMLSVDTDTVANDVI
;
A
#
# COMPACT_ATOMS: atom_id res chain seq x y z
N MET A 1 -10.77 -25.49 56.84
CA MET A 1 -10.73 -24.07 57.23
C MET A 1 -9.27 -23.70 57.53
N PRO A 2 -8.78 -22.51 57.13
CA PRO A 2 -8.40 -22.04 55.78
C PRO A 2 -6.86 -22.07 55.61
N THR A 3 -6.21 -22.40 54.48
CA THR A 3 -6.10 -21.84 53.11
C THR A 3 -5.28 -20.54 52.92
N GLY A 4 -4.21 -20.65 52.11
CA GLY A 4 -3.79 -19.66 51.08
C GLY A 4 -2.65 -18.71 51.44
N MET A 5 -1.73 -18.31 50.55
CA MET A 5 -1.63 -18.36 49.08
C MET A 5 -0.14 -18.24 48.69
N ASP A 6 0.31 -19.02 47.72
CA ASP A 6 1.49 -18.67 46.91
C ASP A 6 1.01 -18.01 45.60
N PRO A 7 1.60 -16.89 45.15
CA PRO A 7 1.20 -16.23 43.92
C PRO A 7 1.79 -16.99 42.72
N THR A 8 0.93 -17.69 41.99
CA THR A 8 1.23 -18.18 40.64
C THR A 8 1.17 -16.99 39.67
N PRO A 9 2.16 -16.79 38.77
CA PRO A 9 2.05 -15.76 37.75
C PRO A 9 1.00 -16.20 36.71
N ALA A 10 -0.02 -15.37 36.54
CA ALA A 10 -1.00 -15.50 35.47
C ALA A 10 -0.33 -15.19 34.12
N TRP A 11 0.27 -16.20 33.49
CA TRP A 11 0.50 -16.18 32.05
C TRP A 11 -0.84 -16.42 31.37
N SER A 12 -1.38 -15.34 30.80
CA SER A 12 -2.53 -15.34 29.91
C SER A 12 -2.22 -16.24 28.71
N LYS A 13 -3.00 -17.31 28.58
CA LYS A 13 -3.08 -18.12 27.37
C LYS A 13 -3.59 -17.24 26.23
N VAL A 14 -2.68 -16.59 25.51
CA VAL A 14 -2.93 -16.16 24.13
C VAL A 14 -3.05 -17.45 23.33
N LYS A 15 -4.29 -17.80 22.95
CA LYS A 15 -4.52 -18.84 21.93
C LYS A 15 -3.99 -18.28 20.61
N SER A 16 -2.74 -18.60 20.27
CA SER A 16 -2.21 -18.46 18.91
C SER A 16 -2.89 -19.49 18.00
N SER A 17 -4.15 -19.25 17.65
CA SER A 17 -4.88 -20.08 16.70
C SER A 17 -4.76 -19.53 15.29
N ALA A 18 -3.60 -19.77 14.70
CA ALA A 18 -3.42 -19.97 13.27
C ALA A 18 -2.20 -20.88 13.11
N THR A 19 -2.40 -22.18 13.33
CA THR A 19 -1.45 -23.19 12.87
C THR A 19 -1.22 -22.96 11.37
N PRO A 20 0.03 -22.79 10.90
CA PRO A 20 0.29 -22.74 9.47
C PRO A 20 -0.20 -24.06 8.89
N SER A 21 -1.18 -23.96 7.99
CA SER A 21 -1.76 -25.08 7.27
C SER A 21 -0.62 -25.94 6.74
N SER A 22 -0.66 -27.25 7.03
CA SER A 22 0.24 -28.25 6.46
C SER A 22 0.48 -27.94 4.98
N VAL A 23 1.73 -27.56 4.65
CA VAL A 23 2.15 -27.18 3.29
C VAL A 23 1.66 -28.28 2.33
N PRO A 24 0.74 -27.97 1.40
CA PRO A 24 0.31 -28.94 0.41
C PRO A 24 1.54 -29.44 -0.32
N LYS A 25 1.78 -30.75 -0.26
CA LYS A 25 2.87 -31.41 -1.00
C LYS A 25 2.73 -31.05 -2.49
N GLY A 26 3.68 -30.28 -3.01
CA GLY A 26 3.91 -30.15 -4.46
C GLY A 26 3.30 -28.94 -5.17
N ARG A 27 3.02 -27.83 -4.50
CA ARG A 27 2.61 -26.59 -5.19
C ARG A 27 3.78 -25.60 -5.22
N PHE A 28 4.13 -25.13 -6.40
CA PHE A 28 5.02 -24.00 -6.61
C PHE A 28 4.45 -22.74 -5.90
N THR A 29 5.25 -21.70 -5.77
CA THR A 29 4.78 -20.36 -5.39
C THR A 29 5.13 -19.35 -6.47
N THR A 30 4.43 -18.22 -6.49
CA THR A 30 4.67 -17.14 -7.46
C THR A 30 4.89 -15.82 -6.72
N ARG A 31 5.91 -15.10 -7.18
CA ARG A 31 6.24 -13.74 -6.74
C ARG A 31 6.38 -12.84 -7.96
N PHE A 32 6.29 -11.55 -7.75
CA PHE A 32 6.69 -10.58 -8.77
C PHE A 32 8.12 -10.10 -8.53
N GLY A 33 8.83 -9.81 -9.61
CA GLY A 33 10.10 -9.12 -9.66
C GLY A 33 9.94 -7.61 -9.43
N LEU A 34 11.05 -6.88 -9.55
CA LEU A 34 11.09 -5.43 -9.28
C LEU A 34 10.49 -4.60 -10.41
N ASN A 35 10.41 -5.13 -11.63
CA ASN A 35 9.86 -4.45 -12.80
C ASN A 35 8.59 -5.15 -13.33
N GLY A 36 7.95 -5.98 -12.50
CA GLY A 36 6.78 -6.76 -12.88
C GLY A 36 7.09 -8.09 -13.55
N GLU A 37 8.35 -8.56 -13.54
CA GLU A 37 8.69 -9.93 -13.91
C GLU A 37 7.92 -10.92 -13.00
N VAL A 38 7.74 -12.15 -13.45
CA VAL A 38 7.08 -13.20 -12.66
C VAL A 38 8.09 -14.27 -12.27
N VAL A 39 8.34 -14.37 -10.98
CA VAL A 39 9.24 -15.36 -10.38
C VAL A 39 8.42 -16.58 -9.96
N ARG A 40 8.59 -17.69 -10.68
CA ARG A 40 7.94 -18.96 -10.39
C ARG A 40 8.90 -19.86 -9.61
N ILE A 41 8.50 -20.28 -8.42
CA ILE A 41 9.35 -20.97 -7.45
C ILE A 41 8.83 -22.40 -7.30
N TYR A 42 9.62 -23.36 -7.76
CA TYR A 42 9.38 -24.79 -7.58
C TYR A 42 10.23 -25.32 -6.42
N PRO A 43 9.98 -26.54 -5.92
CA PRO A 43 10.77 -27.10 -4.83
C PRO A 43 12.28 -27.09 -5.07
N ASN A 44 12.78 -27.25 -6.29
CA ASN A 44 14.22 -27.35 -6.59
C ASN A 44 14.65 -26.49 -7.80
N ALA A 45 13.80 -25.56 -8.21
CA ALA A 45 14.05 -24.70 -9.36
C ALA A 45 13.32 -23.35 -9.21
N VAL A 46 13.84 -22.33 -9.87
CA VAL A 46 13.22 -21.01 -10.01
C VAL A 46 13.26 -20.62 -11.47
N GLU A 47 12.15 -20.07 -11.95
CA GLU A 47 12.03 -19.53 -13.30
C GLU A 47 11.63 -18.06 -13.24
N ILE A 48 12.21 -17.26 -14.14
CA ILE A 48 11.88 -15.86 -14.34
C ILE A 48 11.14 -15.75 -15.68
N TRP A 49 9.93 -15.25 -15.61
CA TRP A 49 9.09 -14.97 -16.75
C TRP A 49 8.95 -13.46 -16.92
N ASP A 50 9.10 -12.95 -18.13
CA ASP A 50 9.08 -11.51 -18.40
C ASP A 50 8.25 -11.19 -19.64
N TRP A 51 7.75 -9.96 -19.70
CA TRP A 51 6.99 -9.41 -20.82
C TRP A 51 7.89 -9.04 -22.00
N ILE A 52 9.19 -8.87 -21.72
CA ILE A 52 10.21 -8.59 -22.72
C ILE A 52 10.92 -9.91 -23.05
N PRO A 53 11.01 -10.29 -24.34
CA PRO A 53 11.78 -11.46 -24.73
C PRO A 53 13.26 -11.25 -24.42
N ALA A 54 13.97 -12.37 -24.26
CA ALA A 54 15.35 -12.36 -23.82
C ALA A 54 16.26 -11.60 -24.82
N ALA A 55 17.24 -10.83 -24.32
CA ALA A 55 18.06 -9.91 -25.14
C ALA A 55 18.77 -10.57 -26.34
N LEU A 56 19.26 -11.81 -26.19
CA LEU A 56 19.89 -12.57 -27.28
C LEU A 56 18.98 -12.74 -28.48
N GLU A 57 17.68 -12.86 -28.22
CA GLU A 57 16.71 -13.26 -29.22
C GLU A 57 16.07 -12.05 -29.89
N ILE A 58 16.20 -10.85 -29.30
CA ILE A 58 15.81 -9.59 -29.95
C ILE A 58 16.61 -9.36 -31.23
N GLU A 59 17.86 -9.83 -31.31
CA GLU A 59 18.68 -9.72 -32.52
C GLU A 59 18.16 -10.64 -33.65
N ASP A 60 17.66 -11.83 -33.30
CA ASP A 60 17.17 -12.84 -34.25
C ASP A 60 15.68 -12.66 -34.63
N MET A 61 14.92 -11.91 -33.83
CA MET A 61 13.52 -11.60 -34.15
C MET A 61 13.43 -10.66 -35.37
N ASP A 62 12.82 -11.18 -36.44
CA ASP A 62 12.50 -10.43 -37.67
C ASP A 62 11.81 -9.10 -37.32
N GLU A 63 12.20 -7.99 -37.95
CA GLU A 63 11.66 -6.65 -37.66
C GLU A 63 10.12 -6.58 -37.79
N ARG A 64 9.53 -7.51 -38.55
CA ARG A 64 8.08 -7.67 -38.68
C ARG A 64 7.43 -8.26 -37.43
N ALA A 65 8.11 -9.14 -36.70
CA ALA A 65 7.62 -9.69 -35.43
C ALA A 65 7.64 -8.62 -34.34
N LYS A 66 8.68 -7.76 -34.32
CA LYS A 66 8.77 -6.61 -33.39
C LYS A 66 7.61 -5.62 -33.49
N LYS A 67 6.94 -5.56 -34.65
CA LYS A 67 5.83 -4.63 -34.93
C LYS A 67 4.43 -5.21 -34.68
N LYS A 68 4.31 -6.50 -34.36
CA LYS A 68 2.99 -7.09 -34.07
C LYS A 68 2.62 -6.83 -32.61
N GLU A 69 1.47 -6.19 -32.39
CA GLU A 69 0.85 -6.01 -31.06
C GLU A 69 0.74 -7.35 -30.30
N ASP A 70 0.59 -8.48 -31.01
CA ASP A 70 0.55 -9.83 -30.43
C ASP A 70 1.82 -10.21 -29.63
N VAL A 71 2.98 -9.64 -29.95
CA VAL A 71 4.23 -9.91 -29.22
C VAL A 71 4.25 -9.20 -27.87
N GLN A 72 3.54 -8.07 -27.72
CA GLN A 72 3.54 -7.27 -26.49
C GLN A 72 2.75 -7.92 -25.33
N ARG A 73 2.01 -8.99 -25.60
CA ARG A 73 1.15 -9.67 -24.59
C ARG A 73 1.61 -11.09 -24.27
N CYS A 74 2.82 -11.48 -24.61
CA CYS A 74 3.34 -12.80 -24.26
C CYS A 74 4.24 -12.70 -23.02
N LEU A 75 4.17 -13.71 -22.16
CA LEU A 75 5.20 -13.95 -21.13
C LEU A 75 6.25 -14.89 -21.70
N TYR A 76 7.51 -14.54 -21.54
CA TYR A 76 8.67 -15.28 -22.01
C TYR A 76 9.46 -15.82 -20.84
N LEU A 77 9.87 -17.08 -20.91
CA LEU A 77 10.83 -17.64 -19.96
C LEU A 77 12.22 -17.06 -20.27
N VAL A 78 12.70 -16.14 -19.44
CA VAL A 78 13.95 -15.39 -19.67
C VAL A 78 15.10 -15.81 -18.77
N GLY A 79 14.82 -16.55 -17.69
CA GLY A 79 15.83 -17.09 -16.80
C GLY A 79 15.36 -18.35 -16.10
N SER A 80 16.26 -19.31 -15.88
CA SER A 80 15.97 -20.53 -15.12
C SER A 80 17.16 -20.94 -14.28
N LEU A 81 16.89 -21.20 -13.01
CA LEU A 81 17.82 -21.78 -12.05
C LEU A 81 17.26 -23.14 -11.64
N SER A 82 17.99 -24.23 -11.83
CA SER A 82 17.54 -25.55 -11.42
C SER A 82 18.66 -26.39 -10.82
N GLY A 83 18.28 -27.40 -10.02
CA GLY A 83 19.22 -28.21 -9.27
C GLY A 83 19.66 -27.55 -7.96
N VAL A 84 18.79 -26.74 -7.36
CA VAL A 84 19.04 -26.18 -6.03
C VAL A 84 18.94 -27.29 -4.99
N ASP A 85 19.93 -27.39 -4.12
CA ASP A 85 19.96 -28.38 -3.05
C ASP A 85 18.92 -28.05 -1.98
N GLY A 86 17.87 -28.88 -1.85
CA GLY A 86 16.82 -28.72 -0.84
C GLY A 86 15.45 -28.39 -1.42
N VAL A 87 14.56 -27.89 -0.56
CA VAL A 87 13.24 -27.38 -0.95
C VAL A 87 13.26 -25.86 -0.86
N ILE A 88 13.09 -25.16 -1.98
CA ILE A 88 12.94 -23.70 -2.01
C ILE A 88 11.54 -23.37 -1.45
N GLU A 89 11.50 -22.71 -0.30
CA GLU A 89 10.27 -22.26 0.36
C GLU A 89 9.81 -20.89 -0.19
N ASP A 90 10.76 -20.00 -0.50
CA ASP A 90 10.50 -18.66 -1.02
C ASP A 90 11.70 -18.12 -1.81
N ALA A 91 11.46 -17.11 -2.65
CA ALA A 91 12.50 -16.37 -3.35
C ALA A 91 12.17 -14.87 -3.38
N THR A 92 13.11 -14.05 -2.90
CA THR A 92 12.98 -12.59 -2.89
C THR A 92 13.88 -11.97 -3.96
N PRO A 93 13.34 -11.22 -4.92
CA PRO A 93 14.11 -10.42 -5.86
C PRO A 93 15.02 -9.41 -5.17
N VAL A 94 16.28 -9.34 -5.60
CA VAL A 94 17.26 -8.32 -5.16
C VAL A 94 17.58 -7.37 -6.32
N MET A 95 17.78 -7.92 -7.51
CA MET A 95 18.10 -7.18 -8.72
C MET A 95 17.54 -7.93 -9.93
N MET A 96 16.84 -7.24 -10.82
CA MET A 96 16.30 -7.78 -12.07
C MET A 96 16.71 -6.86 -13.22
N ASP A 97 17.81 -7.19 -13.90
CA ASP A 97 18.27 -6.42 -15.05
C ASP A 97 17.77 -7.08 -16.34
N GLN A 98 16.70 -6.52 -16.89
CA GLN A 98 16.06 -6.98 -18.13
C GLN A 98 16.93 -6.76 -19.37
N ASN A 99 17.89 -5.81 -19.34
CA ASN A 99 18.74 -5.56 -20.50
C ASN A 99 19.79 -6.66 -20.67
N THR A 100 20.31 -7.16 -19.55
CA THR A 100 21.32 -8.23 -19.53
C THR A 100 20.74 -9.60 -19.22
N ASN A 101 19.43 -9.70 -18.96
CA ASN A 101 18.77 -10.88 -18.38
C ASN A 101 19.51 -11.43 -17.17
N THR A 102 19.98 -10.53 -16.30
CA THR A 102 20.71 -10.89 -15.09
C THR A 102 19.80 -10.74 -13.88
N TYR A 103 19.59 -11.84 -13.17
CA TYR A 103 18.69 -11.90 -12.02
C TYR A 103 19.46 -12.29 -10.77
N VAL A 104 19.23 -11.58 -9.68
CA VAL A 104 19.76 -11.89 -8.36
C VAL A 104 18.59 -12.08 -7.41
N LEU A 105 18.49 -13.29 -6.84
CA LEU A 105 17.46 -13.65 -5.87
C LEU A 105 18.09 -14.08 -4.55
N VAL A 106 17.40 -13.82 -3.45
CA VAL A 106 17.63 -14.52 -2.18
C VAL A 106 16.64 -15.66 -2.06
N LEU A 107 17.16 -16.89 -2.06
CA LEU A 107 16.38 -18.11 -1.87
C LEU A 107 16.32 -18.46 -0.38
N THR A 108 15.12 -18.75 0.12
CA THR A 108 14.92 -19.40 1.41
C THR A 108 14.78 -20.90 1.17
N ILE A 109 15.77 -21.67 1.59
CA ILE A 109 15.91 -23.09 1.25
C ILE A 109 15.80 -23.94 2.51
N GLN A 110 14.84 -24.86 2.54
CA GLN A 110 14.71 -25.89 3.56
C GLN A 110 15.53 -27.13 3.17
N LEU A 111 16.62 -27.36 3.90
CA LEU A 111 17.36 -28.63 3.92
C LEU A 111 16.73 -29.58 4.95
N LYS A 112 17.25 -30.81 5.09
CA LYS A 112 16.64 -31.84 5.95
C LYS A 112 16.34 -31.40 7.41
N SER A 113 17.17 -30.52 7.97
CA SER A 113 17.04 -30.07 9.37
C SER A 113 17.36 -28.59 9.57
N GLU A 114 17.62 -27.85 8.49
CA GLU A 114 18.16 -26.49 8.55
C GLU A 114 17.52 -25.66 7.45
N ARG A 115 17.22 -24.40 7.74
CA ARG A 115 16.89 -23.40 6.72
C ARG A 115 18.10 -22.57 6.42
N ARG A 116 18.37 -22.38 5.14
CA ARG A 116 19.47 -21.55 4.64
C ARG A 116 18.93 -20.45 3.75
N PHE A 117 19.63 -19.33 3.78
CA PHE A 117 19.43 -18.23 2.85
C PHE A 117 20.60 -18.24 1.88
N GLN A 118 20.32 -18.30 0.59
CA GLN A 118 21.34 -18.28 -0.45
C GLN A 118 21.01 -17.20 -1.45
N MET A 119 21.95 -16.29 -1.69
CA MET A 119 21.87 -15.37 -2.79
C MET A 119 22.40 -16.05 -4.05
N LYS A 120 21.58 -16.08 -5.10
CA LYS A 120 21.88 -16.71 -6.38
C LYS A 120 21.80 -15.67 -7.49
N LYS A 121 22.90 -15.49 -8.20
CA LYS A 121 22.94 -14.74 -9.47
C LYS A 121 22.85 -15.72 -10.64
N PHE A 122 21.91 -15.52 -11.55
CA PHE A 122 21.77 -16.33 -12.75
C PHE A 122 21.14 -15.51 -13.88
N GLY A 123 21.13 -16.05 -15.09
CA GLY A 123 20.62 -15.36 -16.27
C GLY A 123 20.84 -16.18 -17.53
N GLN A 124 20.39 -15.68 -18.67
CA GLN A 124 20.52 -16.39 -19.95
C GLN A 124 21.97 -16.52 -20.41
N PHE A 125 22.81 -15.50 -20.13
CA PHE A 125 24.20 -15.42 -20.59
C PHE A 125 25.22 -16.10 -19.65
N PHE A 126 24.80 -16.57 -18.47
CA PHE A 126 25.73 -17.10 -17.47
C PHE A 126 25.88 -18.60 -17.63
N ILE A 127 27.01 -19.02 -18.22
CA ILE A 127 27.31 -20.45 -18.38
C ILE A 127 27.85 -21.07 -17.08
N GLU A 128 28.53 -20.35 -16.17
CA GLU A 128 29.17 -21.05 -15.03
C GLU A 128 29.48 -20.26 -13.74
N ASP A 129 29.34 -18.93 -13.71
CA ASP A 129 29.68 -18.13 -12.50
C ASP A 129 28.42 -17.64 -11.77
N SER A 130 27.54 -18.56 -11.37
CA SER A 130 26.46 -18.18 -10.45
C SER A 130 27.09 -17.80 -9.12
N VAL A 131 26.98 -16.52 -8.73
CA VAL A 131 27.29 -16.11 -7.36
C VAL A 131 26.39 -16.94 -6.45
N ASP A 132 26.97 -17.92 -5.76
CA ASP A 132 26.32 -18.70 -4.73
C ASP A 132 26.87 -18.22 -3.39
N LYS A 133 26.10 -17.39 -2.72
CA LYS A 133 26.54 -16.75 -1.51
C LYS A 133 25.60 -17.08 -0.35
N PRO A 134 26.06 -17.83 0.65
CA PRO A 134 25.26 -18.09 1.83
C PRO A 134 25.11 -16.80 2.65
N LEU A 135 23.87 -16.50 3.06
CA LEU A 135 23.57 -15.46 4.04
C LEU A 135 23.34 -16.14 5.39
N ILE A 136 24.39 -16.14 6.22
CA ILE A 136 24.38 -16.84 7.51
C ILE A 136 23.85 -15.89 8.57
N LEU A 137 22.69 -16.24 9.15
CA LEU A 137 22.13 -15.49 10.28
C LEU A 137 23.10 -15.57 11.49
N PRO A 138 23.39 -14.43 12.15
CA PRO A 138 24.21 -14.41 13.35
C PRO A 138 23.60 -15.24 14.50
N PRO A 139 24.43 -15.75 15.45
CA PRO A 139 23.94 -16.52 16.59
C PRO A 139 23.01 -15.78 17.55
N PHE A 140 22.98 -14.45 17.53
CA PHE A 140 22.11 -13.63 18.38
C PHE A 140 20.68 -13.48 17.83
N VAL A 141 20.44 -13.94 16.60
CA VAL A 141 19.10 -13.92 16.00
C VAL A 141 18.22 -14.93 16.74
N HIS A 142 17.09 -14.44 17.24
CA HIS A 142 16.07 -15.23 17.91
C HIS A 142 14.81 -15.31 17.05
N GLY A 143 13.94 -16.28 17.34
CA GLY A 143 12.79 -16.60 16.51
C GLY A 143 13.06 -17.67 15.47
N LEU A 144 11.96 -18.23 14.98
CA LEU A 144 11.96 -19.32 14.03
C LEU A 144 11.20 -18.88 12.76
N TYR A 145 10.87 -19.85 11.93
CA TYR A 145 10.02 -19.65 10.77
C TYR A 145 8.58 -19.27 11.21
N PRO A 146 7.87 -18.40 10.46
CA PRO A 146 8.22 -17.87 9.13
C PRO A 146 9.21 -16.70 9.13
N TYR A 147 10.06 -16.65 8.10
CA TYR A 147 10.94 -15.52 7.85
C TYR A 147 10.31 -14.54 6.86
N THR A 148 10.54 -13.25 7.08
CA THR A 148 10.22 -12.21 6.11
C THR A 148 11.53 -11.69 5.53
N VAL A 149 11.68 -11.84 4.21
CA VAL A 149 12.86 -11.36 3.48
C VAL A 149 12.44 -10.22 2.57
N LYS A 150 13.06 -9.05 2.76
CA LYS A 150 12.97 -7.89 1.86
C LYS A 150 14.36 -7.54 1.38
N ALA A 151 14.48 -6.98 0.18
CA ALA A 151 15.77 -6.64 -0.37
C ALA A 151 15.69 -5.36 -1.20
N SER A 152 16.80 -4.62 -1.18
CA SER A 152 17.16 -3.59 -2.15
C SER A 152 18.37 -4.07 -2.94
N GLU A 153 18.81 -3.30 -3.93
CA GLU A 153 20.00 -3.64 -4.74
C GLU A 153 21.24 -3.92 -3.88
N ARG A 154 21.41 -3.15 -2.79
CA ARG A 154 22.61 -3.20 -1.94
C ARG A 154 22.42 -3.95 -0.63
N PHE A 155 21.20 -4.08 -0.12
CA PHE A 155 20.96 -4.67 1.20
C PHE A 155 19.86 -5.72 1.18
N VAL A 156 20.06 -6.80 1.94
CA VAL A 156 19.04 -7.83 2.19
C VAL A 156 18.68 -7.80 3.67
N ALA A 157 17.40 -7.70 3.95
CA ALA A 157 16.85 -7.64 5.30
C ALA A 157 16.04 -8.90 5.59
N ILE A 158 16.44 -9.66 6.61
CA ILE A 158 15.80 -10.91 7.03
C ILE A 158 15.28 -10.74 8.45
N SER A 159 13.97 -10.89 8.62
CA SER A 159 13.31 -10.83 9.93
C SER A 159 12.67 -12.16 10.30
N THR A 160 12.79 -12.54 11.58
CA THR A 160 12.13 -13.71 12.16
C THR A 160 10.69 -13.39 12.59
N ASP A 161 9.93 -14.42 12.94
CA ASP A 161 8.56 -14.28 13.47
C ASP A 161 8.48 -13.68 14.89
N GLU A 162 9.62 -13.60 15.59
CA GLU A 162 9.76 -12.93 16.89
C GLU A 162 10.22 -11.48 16.77
N GLY A 163 10.55 -11.01 15.56
CA GLY A 163 10.92 -9.61 15.31
C GLY A 163 12.42 -9.34 15.28
N SER A 164 13.28 -10.34 15.42
CA SER A 164 14.72 -10.14 15.22
C SER A 164 14.99 -9.86 13.74
N LEU A 165 15.61 -8.71 13.42
CA LEU A 165 15.90 -8.25 12.06
C LEU A 165 17.41 -8.14 11.86
N THR A 166 17.92 -8.89 10.87
CA THR A 166 19.31 -8.85 10.43
C THR A 166 19.40 -8.23 9.03
N ILE A 167 20.34 -7.31 8.83
CA ILE A 167 20.64 -6.70 7.53
C ILE A 167 21.95 -7.26 7.01
N PHE A 168 22.00 -7.63 5.73
CA PHE A 168 23.19 -8.08 5.02
C PHE A 168 23.53 -7.07 3.94
N ASP A 169 24.83 -6.81 3.74
CA ASP A 169 25.31 -6.16 2.52
C ASP A 169 25.28 -7.19 1.38
N SER A 170 24.58 -6.89 0.28
CA SER A 170 24.40 -7.82 -0.84
C SER A 170 25.74 -8.17 -1.51
N GLU A 171 26.64 -7.20 -1.65
CA GLU A 171 27.94 -7.37 -2.31
C GLU A 171 28.92 -8.14 -1.44
N GLN A 172 28.84 -8.03 -0.11
CA GLN A 172 29.73 -8.72 0.84
C GLN A 172 29.13 -10.00 1.43
N GLY A 173 27.80 -10.12 1.47
CA GLY A 173 27.04 -11.25 2.03
C GLY A 173 27.28 -11.46 3.51
N HIS A 174 27.84 -10.45 4.16
CA HIS A 174 28.06 -10.43 5.59
C HIS A 174 26.95 -9.63 6.25
N PRO A 175 26.48 -10.05 7.43
CA PRO A 175 25.55 -9.26 8.21
C PRO A 175 26.25 -7.97 8.63
N LEU A 176 25.51 -6.86 8.60
CA LEU A 176 25.94 -5.61 9.20
C LEU A 176 26.08 -5.81 10.72
N PRO A 177 26.99 -5.07 11.39
CA PRO A 177 27.19 -5.20 12.84
C PRO A 177 25.97 -4.87 13.69
N GLN A 178 25.02 -4.08 13.16
CA GLN A 178 23.83 -3.65 13.86
C GLN A 178 22.74 -4.74 13.88
N SER A 179 22.09 -4.91 15.02
CA SER A 179 20.90 -5.73 15.19
C SER A 179 19.70 -4.83 15.46
N TYR A 180 18.55 -5.20 14.92
CA TYR A 180 17.30 -4.47 15.11
C TYR A 180 16.22 -5.43 15.62
N ASP A 181 15.37 -4.95 16.52
CA ASP A 181 14.18 -5.67 16.97
C ASP A 181 12.95 -4.91 16.48
N VAL A 182 12.16 -5.55 15.62
CA VAL A 182 11.02 -4.94 14.93
C VAL A 182 9.71 -5.43 15.50
N LEU A 183 8.73 -4.55 15.55
CA LEU A 183 7.39 -4.88 16.00
C LEU A 183 6.73 -5.84 15.01
N ILE A 184 6.18 -6.94 15.53
CA ILE A 184 5.32 -7.85 14.77
C ILE A 184 3.87 -7.40 14.90
N MET A 185 3.21 -7.09 13.79
CA MET A 185 1.79 -6.77 13.75
C MET A 185 1.06 -7.66 12.75
N ASN A 186 -0.03 -8.30 13.19
CA ASN A 186 -0.83 -9.20 12.35
C ASN A 186 0.00 -10.31 11.67
N GLY A 187 1.04 -10.80 12.37
CA GLY A 187 1.98 -11.81 11.86
C GLY A 187 3.02 -11.29 10.86
N ASN A 188 3.08 -9.97 10.64
CA ASN A 188 4.05 -9.34 9.75
C ASN A 188 5.03 -8.48 10.56
N PRO A 189 6.35 -8.64 10.39
CA PRO A 189 7.33 -7.69 10.92
C PRO A 189 7.23 -6.34 10.20
N LEU A 190 7.23 -5.25 10.96
CA LEU A 190 7.06 -3.89 10.45
C LEU A 190 8.41 -3.25 10.10
N PHE A 191 8.93 -3.58 8.92
CA PHE A 191 10.10 -2.93 8.34
C PHE A 191 10.01 -2.88 6.81
N ASP A 192 10.81 -2.02 6.20
CA ASP A 192 11.09 -1.99 4.77
C ASP A 192 12.52 -1.54 4.51
N VAL A 193 13.13 -2.05 3.44
CA VAL A 193 14.48 -1.66 3.00
C VAL A 193 14.42 -1.26 1.54
N GLN A 194 14.94 -0.08 1.23
CA GLN A 194 15.03 0.42 -0.14
C GLN A 194 16.28 1.28 -0.27
N GLY A 195 16.99 1.10 -1.39
CA GLY A 195 18.31 1.68 -1.63
C GLY A 195 19.22 1.54 -0.41
N ARG A 196 19.57 2.66 0.23
CA ARG A 196 20.45 2.70 1.43
C ARG A 196 19.71 2.81 2.77
N TYR A 197 18.39 2.90 2.78
CA TYR A 197 17.63 3.19 3.98
C TYR A 197 16.87 1.96 4.48
N LEU A 198 16.84 1.85 5.81
CA LEU A 198 15.95 0.95 6.54
C LEU A 198 14.91 1.80 7.26
N SER A 199 13.63 1.49 7.05
CA SER A 199 12.54 2.03 7.86
C SER A 199 11.90 0.90 8.67
N TYR A 200 11.72 1.08 9.98
CA TYR A 200 11.11 0.05 10.82
C TYR A 200 10.37 0.64 12.03
N VAL A 201 9.49 -0.16 12.63
CA VAL A 201 8.89 0.12 13.94
C VAL A 201 9.59 -0.75 14.97
N PRO A 202 10.25 -0.20 16.01
CA PRO A 202 10.89 -1.00 17.03
C PRO A 202 9.86 -1.74 17.87
N SER A 203 10.21 -2.93 18.36
CA SER A 203 9.37 -3.71 19.29
C SER A 203 9.15 -2.94 20.60
N ASP A 204 10.22 -2.34 21.12
CA ASP A 204 10.23 -1.52 22.32
C ASP A 204 10.24 -0.02 21.98
N PRO A 205 9.55 0.81 22.77
CA PRO A 205 9.57 2.26 22.59
C PRO A 205 10.98 2.81 22.84
N ILE A 206 11.52 3.53 21.85
CA ILE A 206 12.85 4.15 21.95
C ILE A 206 12.71 5.60 22.46
N ASP A 207 13.44 5.92 23.52
CA ASP A 207 13.54 7.28 24.09
C ASP A 207 14.61 8.10 23.36
N SER A 208 14.40 8.32 22.06
CA SER A 208 15.25 9.21 21.26
C SER A 208 14.49 10.48 20.87
N PRO A 209 15.18 11.63 20.73
CA PRO A 209 14.52 12.87 20.34
C PRO A 209 13.76 12.67 19.03
N ARG A 210 12.50 13.09 19.01
CA ARG A 210 11.65 12.94 17.83
C ARG A 210 12.06 13.97 16.78
N THR A 211 12.16 13.53 15.54
CA THR A 211 12.34 14.41 14.39
C THR A 211 11.13 15.32 14.26
N THR A 212 11.37 16.58 13.88
CA THR A 212 10.30 17.56 13.67
C THR A 212 9.34 17.07 12.60
N LEU A 213 8.06 16.98 12.95
CA LEU A 213 7.00 16.59 12.02
C LEU A 213 6.35 17.83 11.43
N ASN A 214 6.55 18.07 10.14
CA ASN A 214 5.84 19.12 9.44
C ASN A 214 4.51 18.57 8.92
N VAL A 215 3.45 18.78 9.70
CA VAL A 215 2.08 18.43 9.30
C VAL A 215 1.43 19.71 8.78
N PRO A 216 0.90 19.73 7.54
CA PRO A 216 0.17 20.88 7.03
C PRO A 216 -0.92 21.30 8.03
N THR A 217 -0.78 22.49 8.61
CA THR A 217 -1.73 23.08 9.56
C THR A 217 -2.96 23.56 8.81
N ARG A 218 -3.71 22.63 8.21
CA ARG A 218 -5.09 22.95 7.85
C ARG A 218 -5.84 23.15 9.17
N ASN A 219 -6.49 24.32 9.32
CA ASN A 219 -7.26 24.74 10.50
C ASN A 219 -8.50 23.87 10.74
N TYR A 220 -8.30 22.58 10.96
CA TYR A 220 -9.34 21.64 11.32
C TYR A 220 -9.50 21.66 12.84
N SER A 221 -10.70 22.03 13.30
CA SER A 221 -11.07 21.96 14.71
C SER A 221 -10.86 20.52 15.25
N ILE A 222 -10.56 20.38 16.53
CA ILE A 222 -10.41 19.06 17.20
C ILE A 222 -11.61 18.15 16.90
N TYR A 223 -12.81 18.73 16.83
CA TYR A 223 -14.03 18.05 16.42
C TYR A 223 -13.94 17.44 15.01
N SER A 224 -13.44 18.18 14.02
CA SER A 224 -13.26 17.66 12.67
C SER A 224 -12.19 16.58 12.57
N LYS A 225 -11.13 16.62 13.39
CA LYS A 225 -10.13 15.54 13.49
C LYS A 225 -10.73 14.26 14.07
N ILE A 226 -11.57 14.37 15.10
CA ILE A 226 -12.29 13.24 15.69
C ILE A 226 -13.29 12.65 14.69
N LEU A 227 -14.08 13.49 14.02
CA LEU A 227 -15.03 13.03 12.99
C LEU A 227 -14.34 12.35 11.81
N GLN A 228 -13.17 12.82 11.38
CA GLN A 228 -12.38 12.19 10.31
C GLN A 228 -11.74 10.86 10.74
N SER A 229 -11.50 10.67 12.05
CA SER A 229 -10.95 9.41 12.59
C SER A 229 -11.99 8.31 12.81
N LEU A 230 -13.27 8.69 12.88
CA LEU A 230 -14.39 7.76 13.01
C LEU A 230 -14.82 7.29 11.63
N SER A 231 -15.02 5.98 11.46
CA SER A 231 -15.63 5.50 10.22
C SER A 231 -17.02 6.11 10.08
N ILE A 232 -17.46 6.41 8.86
CA ILE A 232 -18.85 6.90 8.64
C ILE A 232 -19.86 5.88 9.18
N THR A 233 -19.54 4.59 9.28
CA THR A 233 -20.39 3.58 9.93
C THR A 233 -20.45 3.76 11.45
N ALA A 234 -19.34 4.14 12.09
CA ALA A 234 -19.32 4.52 13.49
C ALA A 234 -20.06 5.85 13.72
N LEU A 235 -19.93 6.80 12.80
CA LEU A 235 -20.70 8.04 12.82
C LEU A 235 -22.19 7.78 12.61
N ASP A 236 -22.59 6.97 11.64
CA ASP A 236 -23.98 6.54 11.42
C ASP A 236 -24.51 5.77 12.62
N GLY A 237 -23.68 4.93 13.25
CA GLY A 237 -24.02 4.27 14.51
C GLY A 237 -24.28 5.31 15.61
N ILE A 238 -23.38 6.28 15.78
CA ILE A 238 -23.55 7.38 16.73
C ILE A 238 -24.76 8.24 16.38
N TYR A 239 -25.01 8.55 15.11
CA TYR A 239 -26.13 9.35 14.64
C TYR A 239 -27.47 8.62 14.86
N LYS A 240 -27.53 7.33 14.55
CA LYS A 240 -28.68 6.46 14.88
C LYS A 240 -28.90 6.36 16.39
N LEU A 241 -27.82 6.38 17.19
CA LEU A 241 -27.93 6.44 18.65
C LEU A 241 -28.39 7.83 19.15
N THR A 242 -28.11 8.91 18.42
CA THR A 242 -28.59 10.26 18.78
C THR A 242 -30.02 10.56 18.34
N GLU A 243 -30.52 9.95 17.25
CA GLU A 243 -31.91 10.10 16.79
C GLU A 243 -32.91 9.39 17.70
N ILE A 244 -32.46 8.41 18.47
CA ILE A 244 -33.28 7.71 19.45
C ILE A 244 -33.35 8.57 20.73
N GLN A 245 -34.37 9.44 20.83
CA GLN A 245 -34.62 10.24 22.04
C GLN A 245 -34.76 9.39 23.33
N SER A 246 -35.09 8.09 23.22
CA SER A 246 -35.15 7.15 24.35
C SER A 246 -33.78 6.74 24.91
N ILE A 247 -32.68 7.10 24.24
CA ILE A 247 -31.33 6.89 24.78
C ILE A 247 -30.97 7.96 25.81
N LYS A 248 -31.56 9.16 25.76
CA LYS A 248 -31.33 10.19 26.79
C LYS A 248 -31.90 9.78 28.16
N THR A 249 -33.00 9.05 28.16
CA THR A 249 -33.59 8.39 29.34
C THR A 249 -32.83 7.12 29.74
N MET A 250 -32.35 6.30 28.79
CA MET A 250 -31.51 5.13 29.15
C MET A 250 -30.08 5.47 29.62
N ILE A 251 -29.50 6.59 29.17
CA ILE A 251 -28.18 7.08 29.58
C ILE A 251 -28.20 7.67 30.99
N SER A 252 -29.33 8.25 31.40
CA SER A 252 -29.49 8.77 32.76
C SER A 252 -29.73 7.68 33.80
N GLU A 253 -30.19 6.49 33.39
CA GLU A 253 -30.56 5.41 34.31
C GLU A 253 -29.56 4.23 34.38
N ASN A 254 -28.57 4.12 33.49
CA ASN A 254 -27.64 2.97 33.48
C ASN A 254 -26.16 3.31 33.20
N ASN A 255 -25.26 2.40 33.62
CA ASN A 255 -23.79 2.34 33.42
C ASN A 255 -23.28 2.50 31.95
N VAL A 256 -24.15 2.87 31.02
CA VAL A 256 -23.85 3.15 29.61
C VAL A 256 -22.91 4.36 29.45
N SER A 257 -23.02 5.37 30.32
CA SER A 257 -22.07 6.49 30.40
C SER A 257 -20.64 6.02 30.67
N ALA A 258 -20.47 5.03 31.56
CA ALA A 258 -19.17 4.44 31.86
C ALA A 258 -18.66 3.59 30.69
N ASN A 259 -19.53 2.84 30.02
CA ASN A 259 -19.16 2.05 28.83
C ASN A 259 -18.83 2.91 27.60
N LEU A 260 -19.53 4.03 27.40
CA LEU A 260 -19.25 5.00 26.34
C LEU A 260 -17.95 5.77 26.65
N LYS A 261 -17.73 6.17 27.91
CA LYS A 261 -16.44 6.72 28.34
C LYS A 261 -15.33 5.70 28.19
N LEU A 262 -15.56 4.42 28.49
CA LEU A 262 -14.59 3.35 28.27
C LEU A 262 -14.31 3.17 26.77
N TYR A 263 -15.33 3.15 25.93
CA TYR A 263 -15.21 3.03 24.48
C TYR A 263 -14.49 4.23 23.85
N LEU A 264 -14.88 5.46 24.22
CA LEU A 264 -14.20 6.69 23.83
C LEU A 264 -12.80 6.74 24.39
N SER A 265 -12.58 6.30 25.63
CA SER A 265 -11.24 6.21 26.21
C SER A 265 -10.41 5.15 25.51
N ASN A 266 -10.98 4.05 25.02
CA ASN A 266 -10.27 3.03 24.25
C ASN A 266 -9.99 3.52 22.82
N LEU A 267 -10.86 4.37 22.25
CA LEU A 267 -10.62 5.10 21.00
C LEU A 267 -9.48 6.12 21.17
N ILE A 268 -9.53 6.90 22.26
CA ILE A 268 -8.55 7.94 22.62
C ILE A 268 -7.24 7.35 23.16
N ASN A 269 -7.27 6.16 23.77
CA ASN A 269 -6.08 5.44 24.24
C ASN A 269 -5.52 4.51 23.15
N GLY A 270 -6.35 4.04 22.20
CA GLY A 270 -5.88 3.45 20.94
C GLY A 270 -5.09 4.46 20.11
N LEU A 271 -5.46 5.74 20.19
CA LEU A 271 -4.67 6.89 19.73
C LEU A 271 -3.35 7.10 20.50
N LYS A 272 -3.13 6.47 21.67
CA LYS A 272 -1.91 6.63 22.51
C LYS A 272 -0.84 5.57 22.30
N ALA A 273 -1.10 4.51 21.54
CA ALA A 273 -0.02 3.64 21.09
C ALA A 273 0.79 4.40 20.03
N SER A 274 1.71 5.26 20.46
CA SER A 274 2.62 5.97 19.55
C SER A 274 3.68 4.98 19.10
N GLN A 275 3.29 4.08 18.21
CA GLN A 275 4.25 3.36 17.39
C GLN A 275 5.09 4.40 16.68
N THR A 276 6.39 4.19 16.75
CA THR A 276 7.36 5.15 16.27
C THR A 276 8.07 4.50 15.09
N VAL A 277 8.16 5.22 13.99
CA VAL A 277 8.89 4.80 12.81
C VAL A 277 10.28 5.41 12.90
N ILE A 278 11.28 4.55 12.76
CA ILE A 278 12.69 4.90 12.74
C ILE A 278 13.22 4.70 11.33
N ILE A 279 14.03 5.65 10.85
CA ILE A 279 14.73 5.58 9.58
C ILE A 279 16.23 5.60 9.85
N VAL A 280 16.94 4.59 9.34
CA VAL A 280 18.38 4.39 9.53
C VAL A 280 19.06 4.41 8.16
N ASP A 281 20.20 5.07 8.08
CA ASP A 281 21.12 4.96 6.96
C ASP A 281 22.01 3.72 7.14
N LEU A 282 21.82 2.71 6.30
CA LEU A 282 22.54 1.44 6.44
C LEU A 282 24.03 1.55 6.10
N VAL A 283 24.44 2.59 5.39
CA VAL A 283 25.86 2.80 5.03
C VAL A 283 26.62 3.40 6.21
N THR A 284 26.05 4.39 6.90
CA THR A 284 26.71 5.03 8.05
C THR A 284 26.36 4.37 9.38
N GLY A 285 25.22 3.68 9.44
CA GLY A 285 24.65 3.14 10.67
C GLY A 285 23.90 4.18 11.51
N ASP A 286 23.73 5.41 11.00
CA ASP A 286 23.11 6.50 11.75
C ASP A 286 21.59 6.48 11.67
N GLN A 287 20.95 6.76 12.80
CA GLN A 287 19.52 7.04 12.85
C GLN A 287 19.25 8.44 12.29
N LEU A 288 18.58 8.52 11.14
CA LEU A 288 18.26 9.79 10.47
C LEU A 288 16.96 10.41 10.96
N ALA A 289 15.93 9.60 11.18
CA ALA A 289 14.63 10.12 11.61
C ALA A 289 13.92 9.21 12.59
N ASN A 290 13.10 9.83 13.43
CA ASN A 290 12.30 9.17 14.46
C ASN A 290 10.98 9.91 14.67
N PHE A 291 9.86 9.35 14.22
CA PHE A 291 8.56 10.04 14.31
C PHE A 291 7.40 9.05 14.50
N SER A 292 6.28 9.49 15.07
CA SER A 292 5.11 8.63 15.27
C SER A 292 4.01 8.96 14.26
N PRO A 293 3.69 8.08 13.29
CA PRO A 293 2.56 8.30 12.39
C PRO A 293 1.23 8.35 13.18
N PRO A 294 0.25 9.14 12.72
CA PRO A 294 -1.07 9.18 13.35
C PRO A 294 -1.74 7.80 13.34
N ASN A 295 -2.48 7.47 14.39
CA ASN A 295 -3.22 6.20 14.50
C ASN A 295 -2.37 4.92 14.39
N GLY A 296 -1.08 5.00 14.75
CA GLY A 296 -0.15 3.88 14.69
C GLY A 296 0.18 3.45 13.25
N CYS A 297 0.79 2.28 13.11
CA CYS A 297 1.29 1.76 11.86
C CYS A 297 1.13 0.24 11.79
N GLN A 298 0.49 -0.30 10.75
CA GLN A 298 0.46 -1.74 10.48
C GLN A 298 1.24 -2.16 9.23
N TYR A 299 1.71 -1.19 8.44
CA TYR A 299 2.45 -1.44 7.21
C TYR A 299 3.32 -0.24 6.89
N ILE A 300 4.54 -0.50 6.42
CA ILE A 300 5.52 0.50 6.01
C ILE A 300 6.04 0.14 4.63
N SER A 301 6.19 1.14 3.75
CA SER A 301 6.88 0.96 2.48
C SER A 301 7.66 2.21 2.07
N LEU A 302 8.95 2.07 1.80
CA LEU A 302 9.81 3.09 1.22
C LEU A 302 9.61 3.14 -0.30
N SER A 303 9.62 4.34 -0.87
CA SER A 303 9.52 4.50 -2.33
C SER A 303 10.81 4.03 -3.01
N PRO A 304 10.75 3.55 -4.27
CA PRO A 304 11.92 3.05 -4.99
C PRO A 304 13.07 4.06 -5.10
N PHE A 305 12.76 5.35 -4.98
CA PHE A 305 13.69 6.46 -5.09
C PHE A 305 14.12 7.02 -3.73
N ASP A 306 13.83 6.32 -2.63
CA ASP A 306 14.30 6.65 -1.28
C ASP A 306 13.88 8.03 -0.75
N THR A 307 12.92 8.69 -1.39
CA THR A 307 12.50 10.07 -1.07
C THR A 307 11.16 10.13 -0.35
N GLN A 308 10.39 9.04 -0.38
CA GLN A 308 9.08 8.98 0.25
C GLN A 308 8.89 7.71 1.05
N LEU A 309 7.98 7.80 2.02
CA LEU A 309 7.56 6.68 2.84
C LEU A 309 6.04 6.63 2.90
N LEU A 310 5.47 5.44 2.77
CA LEU A 310 4.08 5.16 3.09
C LEU A 310 4.02 4.48 4.45
N THR A 311 3.13 4.99 5.31
CA THR A 311 2.69 4.27 6.50
C THR A 311 1.20 4.06 6.42
N VAL A 312 0.73 2.88 6.81
CA VAL A 312 -0.70 2.58 6.89
C VAL A 312 -1.12 2.56 8.35
N SER A 313 -2.20 3.26 8.69
CA SER A 313 -2.78 3.29 10.04
C SER A 313 -2.96 1.87 10.60
N GLN A 314 -2.96 1.72 11.93
CA GLN A 314 -3.18 0.41 12.57
C GLN A 314 -4.49 -0.27 12.12
N ARG A 315 -5.50 0.52 11.71
CA ARG A 315 -6.79 0.03 11.20
C ARG A 315 -6.78 -0.31 9.71
N GLY A 316 -5.81 0.17 8.93
CA GLY A 316 -5.73 -0.09 7.49
C GLY A 316 -6.69 0.66 6.61
N ASP A 317 -7.24 1.75 7.11
CA ASP A 317 -8.17 2.60 6.39
C ASP A 317 -7.52 3.91 5.91
N GLN A 318 -6.41 4.33 6.51
CA GLN A 318 -5.67 5.53 6.14
C GLN A 318 -4.24 5.19 5.75
N VAL A 319 -3.80 5.74 4.63
CA VAL A 319 -2.43 5.68 4.13
C VAL A 319 -1.85 7.09 4.21
N TYR A 320 -0.77 7.23 4.97
CA TYR A 320 -0.03 8.48 5.11
C TYR A 320 1.20 8.42 4.22
N ARG A 321 1.42 9.48 3.45
CA ARG A 321 2.60 9.62 2.59
C ARG A 321 3.50 10.72 3.13
N TRP A 322 4.73 10.35 3.42
CA TRP A 322 5.74 11.21 4.02
C TRP A 322 6.84 11.53 3.00
N ASP A 323 7.29 12.77 2.99
CA ASP A 323 8.49 13.23 2.27
C ASP A 323 9.69 13.16 3.22
N LEU A 324 10.74 12.50 2.75
CA LEU A 324 11.97 12.21 3.45
C LEU A 324 13.15 13.08 2.97
N SER A 325 12.95 13.94 1.97
CA SER A 325 14.01 14.73 1.31
C SER A 325 14.78 15.67 2.24
N ARG A 326 14.19 16.01 3.40
CA ARG A 326 14.76 16.93 4.39
C ARG A 326 15.22 16.25 5.69
N MET A 327 15.31 14.92 5.72
CA MET A 327 15.94 14.23 6.85
C MET A 327 17.41 14.62 7.01
N PRO A 328 17.96 14.69 8.23
CA PRO A 328 17.32 14.41 9.53
C PRO A 328 16.53 15.61 10.11
N ILE A 329 16.47 16.75 9.40
CA ILE A 329 15.91 18.01 9.91
C ILE A 329 14.40 17.89 10.14
N GLU A 330 13.68 17.36 9.15
CA GLU A 330 12.24 17.18 9.23
C GLU A 330 11.77 15.97 8.40
N VAL A 331 10.61 15.45 8.79
CA VAL A 331 9.79 14.55 7.98
C VAL A 331 8.45 15.25 7.74
N SER A 332 8.04 15.35 6.47
CA SER A 332 6.88 16.15 6.07
C SER A 332 5.72 15.27 5.64
N LEU A 333 4.52 15.46 6.19
CA LEU A 333 3.32 14.76 5.71
C LEU A 333 2.83 15.40 4.42
N VAL A 334 2.93 14.69 3.30
CA VAL A 334 2.54 15.19 1.98
C VAL A 334 1.07 14.92 1.70
N ASP A 335 0.59 13.73 2.04
CA ASP A 335 -0.74 13.28 1.63
C ASP A 335 -1.35 12.28 2.62
N ILE A 336 -2.69 12.25 2.67
CA ILE A 336 -3.48 11.30 3.45
C ILE A 336 -4.56 10.72 2.54
N GLN A 337 -4.41 9.45 2.20
CA GLN A 337 -5.38 8.73 1.38
C GLN A 337 -6.24 7.83 2.27
N THR A 338 -7.56 7.92 2.11
CA THR A 338 -8.48 6.98 2.78
C THR A 338 -8.78 5.84 1.83
N ARG A 339 -8.43 4.59 2.20
CA ARG A 339 -8.70 3.39 1.42
C ARG A 339 -10.20 3.10 1.30
N GLY A 340 -10.86 2.99 2.44
CA GLY A 340 -12.29 2.71 2.58
C GLY A 340 -12.74 2.95 4.01
N LYS A 341 -14.03 2.73 4.31
CA LYS A 341 -14.58 3.00 5.66
C LYS A 341 -14.37 1.83 6.63
N THR A 342 -14.12 0.63 6.10
CA THR A 342 -13.93 -0.59 6.89
C THR A 342 -12.45 -0.78 7.20
N ALA A 343 -12.13 -1.20 8.42
CA ALA A 343 -10.76 -1.58 8.78
C ALA A 343 -10.36 -2.84 8.02
N SER A 344 -9.10 -2.94 7.60
CA SER A 344 -8.58 -4.14 6.94
C SER A 344 -7.09 -4.29 7.20
N VAL A 345 -6.62 -5.53 7.30
CA VAL A 345 -5.18 -5.79 7.28
C VAL A 345 -4.66 -5.63 5.86
N ILE A 346 -3.55 -4.93 5.70
CA ILE A 346 -2.88 -4.80 4.40
C ILE A 346 -2.00 -6.02 4.19
N GLN A 347 -2.17 -6.66 3.04
CA GLN A 347 -1.41 -7.83 2.65
C GLN A 347 -0.14 -7.45 1.92
N ASP A 348 -0.25 -6.51 0.98
CA ASP A 348 0.85 -6.09 0.12
C ASP A 348 0.67 -4.63 -0.29
N MET A 349 1.78 -3.96 -0.59
CA MET A 349 1.81 -2.63 -1.21
C MET A 349 2.94 -2.57 -2.21
N TYR A 350 2.68 -1.92 -3.34
CA TYR A 350 3.65 -1.79 -4.40
C TYR A 350 3.63 -0.36 -4.96
N TRP A 351 4.82 0.22 -5.07
CA TRP A 351 5.00 1.52 -5.71
C TRP A 351 5.11 1.34 -7.22
N VAL A 352 4.19 1.95 -7.96
CA VAL A 352 4.30 2.04 -9.42
C VAL A 352 5.35 3.08 -9.79
N ASP A 353 5.30 4.22 -9.12
CA ASP A 353 6.24 5.33 -9.24
C ASP A 353 6.22 6.17 -7.94
N ASN A 354 6.90 7.32 -7.88
CA ASN A 354 6.92 8.19 -6.68
C ASN A 354 5.57 8.87 -6.32
N THR A 355 4.57 8.73 -7.17
CA THR A 355 3.27 9.41 -7.08
C THR A 355 2.09 8.45 -7.11
N THR A 356 2.34 7.21 -7.51
CA THR A 356 1.34 6.17 -7.72
C THR A 356 1.75 4.92 -6.97
N TYR A 357 0.84 4.39 -6.16
CA TYR A 357 1.03 3.14 -5.45
C TYR A 357 -0.26 2.34 -5.41
N THR A 358 -0.10 1.03 -5.31
CA THR A 358 -1.19 0.07 -5.19
C THR A 358 -1.09 -0.65 -3.86
N MET A 359 -2.22 -1.10 -3.34
CA MET A 359 -2.27 -1.92 -2.14
C MET A 359 -3.28 -3.05 -2.28
N VAL A 360 -2.99 -4.16 -1.61
CA VAL A 360 -3.83 -5.35 -1.54
C VAL A 360 -4.28 -5.56 -0.11
N THR A 361 -5.58 -5.80 0.10
CA THR A 361 -6.10 -6.14 1.43
C THR A 361 -6.12 -7.65 1.66
N ARG A 362 -5.81 -8.09 2.90
CA ARG A 362 -5.69 -9.51 3.22
C ARG A 362 -7.01 -10.28 3.14
N SER A 363 -8.11 -9.70 3.61
CA SER A 363 -9.40 -10.40 3.70
C SER A 363 -10.08 -10.58 2.35
N SER A 364 -10.22 -9.50 1.57
CA SER A 364 -10.91 -9.55 0.28
C SER A 364 -9.98 -9.72 -0.91
N GLY A 365 -8.67 -9.55 -0.72
CA GLY A 365 -7.72 -9.41 -1.83
C GLY A 365 -8.10 -8.26 -2.75
N SER A 366 -8.73 -7.21 -2.23
CA SER A 366 -9.09 -6.04 -3.04
C SER A 366 -7.87 -5.20 -3.36
N ILE A 367 -7.80 -4.68 -4.58
CA ILE A 367 -6.71 -3.84 -5.05
C ILE A 367 -7.18 -2.39 -5.01
N HIS A 368 -6.43 -1.52 -4.36
CA HIS A 368 -6.68 -0.08 -4.35
C HIS A 368 -5.47 0.60 -4.97
N CYS A 369 -5.72 1.43 -5.99
CA CYS A 369 -4.68 2.24 -6.61
C CYS A 369 -4.91 3.70 -6.24
N PHE A 370 -3.86 4.35 -5.76
CA PHE A 370 -3.84 5.76 -5.43
C PHE A 370 -2.81 6.45 -6.33
N ASN A 371 -3.29 7.39 -7.13
CA ASN A 371 -2.45 8.29 -7.91
C ASN A 371 -2.75 9.72 -7.49
N THR A 372 -1.71 10.51 -7.22
CA THR A 372 -1.86 11.94 -6.89
C THR A 372 -2.47 12.81 -7.97
N LYS A 373 -2.33 12.43 -9.25
CA LYS A 373 -2.69 13.25 -10.41
C LYS A 373 -4.07 12.89 -10.96
N ASP A 374 -4.31 11.61 -11.27
CA ASP A 374 -5.28 11.30 -12.34
C ASP A 374 -6.44 10.38 -11.97
N SER A 375 -6.41 9.63 -10.86
CA SER A 375 -7.61 9.00 -10.26
C SER A 375 -7.25 8.04 -9.14
N LYS A 376 -8.19 7.84 -8.21
CA LYS A 376 -8.22 6.70 -7.30
C LYS A 376 -9.21 5.67 -7.83
N TRP A 377 -8.81 4.40 -7.90
CA TRP A 377 -9.73 3.33 -8.23
C TRP A 377 -9.56 2.13 -7.30
N ILE A 378 -10.62 1.32 -7.23
CA ILE A 378 -10.68 0.13 -6.38
C ILE A 378 -11.21 -1.04 -7.21
N MET A 379 -10.50 -2.16 -7.20
CA MET A 379 -10.98 -3.45 -7.67
C MET A 379 -11.33 -4.33 -6.48
N PRO A 380 -12.62 -4.37 -6.08
CA PRO A 380 -13.07 -5.15 -4.93
C PRO A 380 -12.90 -6.65 -5.17
N ASN A 381 -12.69 -7.41 -4.10
CA ASN A 381 -12.85 -8.88 -4.09
C ASN A 381 -12.07 -9.65 -5.15
N MET A 382 -10.94 -9.11 -5.62
CA MET A 382 -10.10 -9.79 -6.61
C MET A 382 -9.46 -11.05 -6.03
N ARG A 383 -9.43 -11.22 -4.69
CA ARG A 383 -8.66 -12.26 -4.00
C ARG A 383 -7.17 -12.20 -4.41
N ALA A 384 -6.71 -11.01 -4.77
CA ALA A 384 -5.32 -10.77 -5.07
C ALA A 384 -4.49 -11.04 -3.80
N LEU A 385 -3.37 -11.72 -3.99
CA LEU A 385 -2.38 -11.99 -2.96
C LEU A 385 -1.26 -10.97 -3.01
N ARG A 386 -0.90 -10.53 -4.22
CA ARG A 386 0.20 -9.61 -4.51
C ARG A 386 -0.14 -8.75 -5.71
N VAL A 387 0.53 -7.60 -5.79
CA VAL A 387 0.48 -6.69 -6.94
C VAL A 387 1.89 -6.25 -7.30
N SER A 388 2.09 -5.97 -8.57
CA SER A 388 3.28 -5.34 -9.12
C SER A 388 2.86 -4.44 -10.28
N SER A 389 3.78 -3.68 -10.83
CA SER A 389 3.56 -2.98 -12.09
C SER A 389 4.84 -2.91 -12.90
N ASN A 390 4.69 -2.74 -14.20
CA ASN A 390 5.72 -2.16 -15.04
C ASN A 390 5.37 -0.68 -15.31
N SER A 391 6.01 -0.07 -16.30
CA SER A 391 5.77 1.33 -16.68
C SER A 391 4.37 1.61 -17.24
N SER A 392 3.63 0.59 -17.70
CA SER A 392 2.37 0.76 -18.43
C SER A 392 1.17 0.01 -17.82
N GLU A 393 1.40 -1.00 -17.00
CA GLU A 393 0.39 -1.97 -16.56
C GLU A 393 0.62 -2.41 -15.11
N ILE A 394 -0.45 -2.84 -14.46
CA ILE A 394 -0.45 -3.43 -13.12
C ILE A 394 -0.71 -4.93 -13.24
N PHE A 395 0.07 -5.73 -12.53
CA PHE A 395 -0.10 -7.16 -12.45
C PHE A 395 -0.64 -7.55 -11.08
N ALA A 396 -1.60 -8.47 -11.06
CA ALA A 396 -2.17 -9.01 -9.83
C ALA A 396 -2.05 -10.53 -9.82
N LEU A 397 -1.57 -11.08 -8.72
CA LEU A 397 -1.51 -12.53 -8.50
C LEU A 397 -2.75 -12.96 -7.75
N VAL A 398 -3.62 -13.77 -8.37
CA VAL A 398 -4.86 -14.29 -7.78
C VAL A 398 -4.77 -15.81 -7.76
N GLY A 399 -4.52 -16.39 -6.58
CA GLY A 399 -4.14 -17.81 -6.51
C GLY A 399 -2.82 -18.05 -7.25
N ASP A 400 -2.86 -18.86 -8.29
CA ASP A 400 -1.69 -19.20 -9.14
C ASP A 400 -1.73 -18.49 -10.52
N GLU A 401 -2.74 -17.63 -10.72
CA GLU A 401 -3.02 -16.96 -11.99
C GLU A 401 -2.55 -15.51 -11.93
N ILE A 402 -2.05 -15.00 -13.05
CA ILE A 402 -1.59 -13.62 -13.17
C ILE A 402 -2.60 -12.85 -14.02
N TYR A 403 -3.11 -11.75 -13.47
CA TYR A 403 -4.01 -10.84 -14.15
C TYR A 403 -3.24 -9.58 -14.51
N ASN A 404 -3.29 -9.20 -15.80
CA ASN A 404 -2.81 -7.91 -16.28
C ASN A 404 -3.99 -6.91 -16.25
N LEU A 405 -3.75 -5.78 -15.60
CA LEU A 405 -4.70 -4.72 -15.31
C LEU A 405 -4.14 -3.40 -15.86
N GLU A 406 -4.96 -2.67 -16.59
CA GLU A 406 -4.67 -1.29 -16.96
C GLU A 406 -4.68 -0.37 -15.74
N PHE A 407 -3.98 0.76 -15.83
CA PHE A 407 -3.96 1.78 -14.78
C PHE A 407 -5.31 2.43 -14.46
N ASN A 408 -6.36 2.16 -15.23
CA ASN A 408 -7.74 2.57 -14.93
C ASN A 408 -8.52 1.49 -14.13
N GLY A 409 -7.88 0.37 -13.78
CA GLY A 409 -8.46 -0.76 -13.04
C GLY A 409 -9.29 -1.70 -13.91
N ILE A 410 -8.99 -1.75 -15.20
CA ILE A 410 -9.62 -2.64 -16.17
C ILE A 410 -8.72 -3.86 -16.37
N SER A 411 -9.26 -5.08 -16.23
CA SER A 411 -8.50 -6.28 -16.58
C SER A 411 -8.46 -6.46 -18.10
N ASN A 412 -7.28 -6.85 -18.59
CA ASN A 412 -7.01 -7.04 -20.01
C ASN A 412 -6.73 -8.50 -20.36
N ALA A 413 -6.01 -9.22 -19.50
CA ALA A 413 -5.53 -10.55 -19.82
C ALA A 413 -5.26 -11.38 -18.58
N LYS A 414 -5.49 -12.69 -18.71
CA LYS A 414 -5.21 -13.70 -17.71
C LYS A 414 -4.12 -14.64 -18.20
N TYR A 415 -3.12 -14.93 -17.38
CA TYR A 415 -2.02 -15.83 -17.67
C TYR A 415 -1.97 -16.98 -16.67
N GLN A 416 -1.64 -18.17 -17.17
CA GLN A 416 -1.39 -19.36 -16.37
C GLN A 416 -0.01 -19.90 -16.75
N LEU A 417 0.89 -19.93 -15.77
CA LEU A 417 2.24 -20.48 -15.96
C LEU A 417 2.25 -21.99 -15.73
N PRO A 418 3.25 -22.72 -16.26
CA PRO A 418 3.42 -24.14 -16.02
C PRO A 418 3.46 -24.50 -14.53
N ASP A 419 2.92 -25.68 -14.20
CA ASP A 419 2.93 -26.22 -12.84
C ASP A 419 4.21 -27.02 -12.51
N THR A 420 4.99 -27.32 -13.55
CA THR A 420 6.27 -28.03 -13.46
C THR A 420 7.36 -27.20 -14.13
N PRO A 421 8.59 -27.21 -13.60
CA PRO A 421 9.69 -26.48 -14.21
C PRO A 421 9.96 -27.02 -15.62
N ILE A 422 10.22 -26.10 -16.53
CA ILE A 422 10.65 -26.39 -17.89
C ILE A 422 12.02 -27.10 -17.83
N PRO A 423 12.17 -28.28 -18.47
CA PRO A 423 13.45 -28.94 -18.56
C PRO A 423 14.53 -28.04 -19.16
N LYS A 424 15.73 -28.02 -18.56
CA LYS A 424 16.89 -27.27 -19.08
C LYS A 424 17.21 -27.57 -20.55
N SER A 425 16.88 -28.77 -21.05
CA SER A 425 17.07 -29.16 -22.45
C SER A 425 16.16 -28.44 -23.45
N LEU A 426 15.10 -27.76 -22.97
CA LEU A 426 14.21 -26.93 -23.79
C LEU A 426 14.58 -25.44 -23.72
N LEU A 427 15.61 -25.09 -22.95
CA LEU A 427 16.17 -23.73 -22.94
C LEU A 427 17.32 -23.67 -23.97
N PRO A 428 17.50 -22.57 -24.70
CA PRO A 428 16.83 -21.27 -24.55
C PRO A 428 15.57 -21.08 -25.40
N ASP A 429 15.10 -22.10 -26.14
CA ASP A 429 14.01 -21.95 -27.12
C ASP A 429 12.79 -21.26 -26.50
N HIS A 430 12.46 -20.05 -26.99
CA HIS A 430 11.32 -19.27 -26.57
C HIS A 430 10.10 -20.14 -26.24
N ILE A 431 9.72 -20.18 -24.96
CA ILE A 431 8.43 -20.73 -24.55
C ILE A 431 7.50 -19.54 -24.25
N PRO A 432 6.86 -18.94 -25.28
CA PRO A 432 5.91 -17.88 -25.05
C PRO A 432 4.65 -18.46 -24.43
N VAL A 433 4.22 -17.87 -23.32
CA VAL A 433 2.90 -18.11 -22.74
C VAL A 433 1.98 -16.99 -23.19
N LYS A 434 1.00 -17.36 -24.01
CA LYS A 434 -0.09 -16.48 -24.44
C LYS A 434 -1.14 -16.37 -23.34
N PRO A 435 -1.91 -15.25 -23.30
CA PRO A 435 -3.03 -15.13 -22.38
C PRO A 435 -4.05 -16.25 -22.62
N VAL A 436 -4.55 -16.84 -21.54
CA VAL A 436 -5.54 -17.93 -21.55
C VAL A 436 -6.93 -17.39 -21.88
N GLU A 437 -7.23 -16.18 -21.39
CA GLU A 437 -8.49 -15.46 -21.66
C GLU A 437 -8.20 -13.95 -21.78
N GLU A 438 -8.74 -13.31 -22.82
CA GLU A 438 -8.88 -11.85 -22.89
C GLU A 438 -10.16 -11.46 -22.13
N VAL A 439 -10.08 -11.32 -20.81
CA VAL A 439 -11.25 -10.93 -20.01
C VAL A 439 -11.35 -9.41 -20.00
N VAL A 440 -12.19 -8.87 -20.88
CA VAL A 440 -12.53 -7.45 -20.96
C VAL A 440 -13.49 -7.04 -19.84
N VAL A 441 -12.91 -6.31 -18.89
CA VAL A 441 -13.40 -5.03 -18.33
C VAL A 441 -14.60 -5.02 -17.38
N ARG A 442 -14.46 -4.20 -16.31
CA ARG A 442 -15.53 -3.58 -15.52
C ARG A 442 -16.75 -3.28 -16.40
N THR A 443 -17.80 -4.07 -16.31
CA THR A 443 -19.12 -3.58 -16.72
C THR A 443 -19.43 -2.43 -15.79
N ASP A 444 -19.64 -1.26 -16.38
CA ASP A 444 -19.84 -0.01 -15.66
C ASP A 444 -20.73 -0.21 -14.44
N ILE A 445 -20.26 0.33 -13.33
CA ILE A 445 -20.83 0.40 -11.99
C ILE A 445 -22.29 0.90 -12.07
N LYS A 446 -23.22 0.04 -12.46
CA LYS A 446 -24.67 0.28 -12.40
C LYS A 446 -25.38 -0.75 -11.53
N ASP A 447 -24.81 -1.93 -11.33
CA ASP A 447 -25.33 -2.94 -10.41
C ASP A 447 -24.28 -3.42 -9.39
N PRO A 448 -24.10 -2.71 -8.25
CA PRO A 448 -23.27 -3.17 -7.13
C PRO A 448 -23.76 -4.49 -6.48
N VAL A 449 -24.87 -5.05 -6.97
CA VAL A 449 -25.55 -6.24 -6.42
C VAL A 449 -24.86 -7.56 -6.83
N ALA A 450 -24.03 -7.57 -7.88
CA ALA A 450 -23.46 -8.81 -8.43
C ALA A 450 -22.16 -9.31 -7.74
N LEU A 451 -21.44 -8.45 -7.00
CA LEU A 451 -20.23 -8.86 -6.26
C LEU A 451 -20.63 -9.40 -4.88
N LYS A 452 -21.03 -10.67 -4.82
CA LYS A 452 -21.22 -11.40 -3.56
C LYS A 452 -19.93 -12.15 -3.20
N SER A 453 -19.21 -11.66 -2.19
CA SER A 453 -18.21 -12.45 -1.49
C SER A 453 -18.90 -13.42 -0.53
N THR A 454 -18.37 -14.64 -0.44
CA THR A 454 -18.78 -15.63 0.57
C THR A 454 -18.37 -15.23 1.98
N GLU A 455 -17.42 -14.29 2.11
CA GLU A 455 -16.95 -13.81 3.39
C GLU A 455 -17.63 -12.50 3.77
N ALA A 456 -18.31 -12.49 4.92
CA ALA A 456 -19.07 -11.33 5.38
C ALA A 456 -18.21 -10.07 5.56
N LEU A 457 -16.96 -10.20 6.03
CA LEU A 457 -16.05 -9.06 6.20
C LEU A 457 -15.61 -8.47 4.87
N ALA A 458 -15.27 -9.32 3.90
CA ALA A 458 -15.00 -8.88 2.54
C ALA A 458 -16.22 -8.19 1.94
N GLN A 459 -17.44 -8.72 2.14
CA GLN A 459 -18.66 -8.09 1.65
C GLN A 459 -18.89 -6.70 2.23
N VAL A 460 -18.67 -6.51 3.53
CA VAL A 460 -18.78 -5.20 4.20
C VAL A 460 -17.73 -4.23 3.68
N GLU A 461 -16.48 -4.68 3.52
CA GLU A 461 -15.39 -3.90 2.95
C GLU A 461 -15.78 -3.37 1.55
N ILE A 462 -16.20 -4.27 0.66
CA ILE A 462 -16.67 -3.96 -0.70
C ILE A 462 -17.76 -2.89 -0.64
N GLN A 463 -18.82 -3.11 0.13
CA GLN A 463 -19.93 -2.16 0.25
C GLN A 463 -19.43 -0.78 0.70
N THR A 464 -18.51 -0.71 1.66
CA THR A 464 -18.00 0.58 2.14
C THR A 464 -17.08 1.31 1.17
N CYS A 465 -16.38 0.58 0.29
CA CYS A 465 -15.53 1.17 -0.75
C CYS A 465 -16.35 1.82 -1.87
N PHE A 466 -17.57 1.34 -2.14
CA PHE A 466 -18.46 1.89 -3.16
C PHE A 466 -19.41 3.00 -2.66
N LEU A 467 -19.58 3.15 -1.35
CA LEU A 467 -20.50 4.11 -0.73
C LEU A 467 -19.96 5.56 -0.69
N GLY A 468 -19.23 6.00 -1.71
CA GLY A 468 -18.73 7.37 -1.73
C GLY A 468 -18.20 7.82 -3.09
N GLN A 469 -19.06 8.49 -3.86
CA GLN A 469 -18.58 9.78 -4.36
C GLN A 469 -18.18 10.62 -3.13
N PRO A 470 -17.06 11.35 -3.16
CA PRO A 470 -16.75 12.27 -2.09
C PRO A 470 -17.97 13.19 -1.86
N ILE A 471 -18.32 13.46 -0.59
CA ILE A 471 -19.38 14.43 -0.27
C ILE A 471 -19.09 15.79 -0.95
N TYR A 472 -17.83 16.05 -1.29
CA TYR A 472 -17.38 17.22 -2.03
C TYR A 472 -17.90 17.32 -3.48
N ASP A 473 -18.20 16.21 -4.17
CA ASP A 473 -18.81 16.27 -5.52
C ASP A 473 -20.31 16.62 -5.48
N ARG A 474 -20.93 16.53 -4.29
CA ARG A 474 -22.30 17.02 -4.07
C ARG A 474 -22.34 18.51 -3.73
N ILE A 475 -21.19 19.16 -3.55
CA ILE A 475 -21.08 20.61 -3.48
C ILE A 475 -20.79 21.09 -4.91
N GLY A 476 -21.84 21.15 -5.73
CA GLY A 476 -21.74 21.81 -7.04
C GLY A 476 -21.48 23.29 -6.81
N PHE A 477 -20.23 23.74 -6.96
CA PHE A 477 -20.01 25.15 -7.29
C PHE A 477 -20.68 25.39 -8.64
N ALA A 478 -21.53 26.41 -8.73
CA ALA A 478 -22.22 26.76 -9.95
C ALA A 478 -21.21 26.90 -11.10
N LYS A 479 -21.26 25.98 -12.08
CA LYS A 479 -20.55 26.16 -13.35
C LYS A 479 -21.26 27.28 -14.10
N LEU A 480 -20.58 28.41 -14.27
CA LEU A 480 -21.03 29.48 -15.15
C LEU A 480 -21.12 28.91 -16.57
N LYS A 481 -22.33 28.75 -17.08
CA LYS A 481 -22.57 28.28 -18.44
C LYS A 481 -22.50 29.49 -19.38
N SER A 482 -21.30 30.01 -19.65
CA SER A 482 -21.12 31.10 -20.61
C SER A 482 -20.75 30.56 -21.98
N HIS A 483 -21.74 30.41 -22.85
CA HIS A 483 -21.58 30.88 -24.23
C HIS A 483 -22.11 32.30 -24.25
N VAL A 484 -21.24 33.27 -23.95
CA VAL A 484 -21.50 34.68 -24.22
C VAL A 484 -20.68 35.02 -25.45
N THR A 485 -21.33 35.10 -26.60
CA THR A 485 -20.79 35.78 -27.77
C THR A 485 -20.74 37.26 -27.41
N VAL A 486 -19.55 37.77 -27.14
CA VAL A 486 -19.33 39.19 -26.87
C VAL A 486 -19.38 39.93 -28.20
N THR A 487 -20.52 40.51 -28.51
CA THR A 487 -20.62 41.64 -29.44
C THR A 487 -21.57 42.65 -28.82
N ASP A 488 -20.98 43.78 -28.41
CA ASP A 488 -21.59 45.04 -28.03
C ASP A 488 -22.52 45.05 -26.79
N ILE A 489 -22.09 45.79 -25.76
CA ILE A 489 -22.83 46.89 -25.10
C ILE A 489 -21.97 47.41 -23.92
N PHE A 490 -21.56 48.69 -24.03
CA PHE A 490 -21.19 49.53 -22.89
C PHE A 490 -22.48 49.98 -22.19
N GLY A 491 -22.59 49.77 -20.87
CA GLY A 491 -23.71 50.29 -20.07
C GLY A 491 -23.99 49.46 -18.82
N ASN A 492 -24.06 50.12 -17.66
CA ASN A 492 -24.25 49.54 -16.33
C ASN A 492 -25.67 48.98 -16.09
N ASP A 493 -26.14 48.02 -16.88
CA ASP A 493 -27.44 47.38 -16.65
C ASP A 493 -27.39 45.88 -16.90
N VAL A 494 -26.74 45.13 -16.00
CA VAL A 494 -26.93 43.68 -15.89
C VAL A 494 -28.07 43.43 -14.90
N LYS A 495 -29.29 43.20 -15.42
CA LYS A 495 -30.41 42.73 -14.59
C LYS A 495 -30.26 41.24 -14.30
N LEU A 496 -29.81 40.93 -13.10
CA LEU A 496 -29.71 39.57 -12.59
C LEU A 496 -31.11 39.06 -12.21
N GLN A 497 -31.65 38.08 -12.94
CA GLN A 497 -33.01 37.58 -12.69
C GLN A 497 -33.11 36.50 -11.59
N LYS A 498 -32.00 35.84 -11.24
CA LYS A 498 -32.02 34.71 -10.29
C LYS A 498 -30.62 34.38 -9.74
N VAL A 499 -30.51 34.15 -8.44
CA VAL A 499 -29.33 33.55 -7.78
C VAL A 499 -29.79 32.41 -6.91
N GLU A 500 -29.11 31.27 -7.00
CA GLU A 500 -29.36 30.10 -6.18
C GLU A 500 -28.16 29.88 -5.26
N PHE A 501 -28.41 29.81 -3.95
CA PHE A 501 -27.39 29.45 -2.97
C PHE A 501 -27.67 28.04 -2.42
N GLY A 502 -26.67 27.17 -2.48
CA GLY A 502 -26.67 25.93 -1.73
C GLY A 502 -26.16 26.18 -0.31
N LYS A 503 -27.06 26.25 0.69
CA LYS A 503 -26.69 25.98 2.08
C LYS A 503 -26.99 24.52 2.36
N GLY A 504 -26.02 23.82 2.95
CA GLY A 504 -26.19 22.41 3.35
C GLY A 504 -27.46 22.22 4.20
N CYS A 505 -28.14 21.10 3.95
CA CYS A 505 -29.44 20.68 4.47
C CYS A 505 -30.67 21.14 3.65
N GLY A 506 -30.71 20.75 2.38
CA GLY A 506 -31.91 20.13 1.80
C GLY A 506 -33.10 20.99 1.36
N GLU A 507 -33.13 22.30 1.58
CA GLU A 507 -34.14 23.19 1.00
C GLU A 507 -33.50 24.37 0.24
N ALA A 508 -33.97 24.60 -0.99
CA ALA A 508 -33.58 25.77 -1.77
C ALA A 508 -34.30 27.01 -1.20
N ILE A 509 -33.53 28.02 -0.80
CA ILE A 509 -34.08 29.33 -0.46
C ILE A 509 -34.16 30.15 -1.74
N PHE A 510 -35.38 30.44 -2.19
CA PHE A 510 -35.65 31.38 -3.27
C PHE A 510 -35.81 32.77 -2.64
N SER A 511 -34.92 33.72 -2.93
CA SER A 511 -35.19 35.14 -2.67
C SER A 511 -35.30 35.85 -4.02
N SER A 512 -36.47 36.44 -4.27
CA SER A 512 -36.70 37.39 -5.36
C SER A 512 -36.49 38.83 -4.90
N ASP A 513 -36.05 39.03 -3.66
CA ASP A 513 -35.95 40.34 -3.05
C ASP A 513 -34.60 40.98 -3.37
N GLN A 514 -34.64 42.22 -3.84
CA GLN A 514 -33.48 42.87 -4.47
C GLN A 514 -32.39 43.23 -3.44
N GLU A 515 -32.78 43.53 -2.20
CA GLU A 515 -31.84 43.86 -1.12
C GLU A 515 -30.97 42.66 -0.68
N ASP A 516 -31.53 41.44 -0.68
CA ASP A 516 -30.80 40.21 -0.35
C ASP A 516 -29.75 39.87 -1.41
N LEU A 517 -30.09 40.11 -2.67
CA LEU A 517 -29.21 39.93 -3.83
C LEU A 517 -28.02 40.91 -3.80
N GLU A 518 -28.27 42.17 -3.47
CA GLU A 518 -27.24 43.21 -3.37
C GLU A 518 -26.30 42.98 -2.16
N SER A 519 -26.83 42.49 -1.03
CA SER A 519 -26.05 42.11 0.16
C SER A 519 -25.09 40.95 -0.11
N ALA A 520 -25.56 39.93 -0.86
CA ALA A 520 -24.73 38.80 -1.25
C ALA A 520 -23.61 39.20 -2.23
N MET A 521 -23.86 40.13 -3.17
CA MET A 521 -22.83 40.63 -4.09
C MET A 521 -21.71 41.41 -3.39
N LYS A 522 -22.03 42.24 -2.39
CA LYS A 522 -21.03 42.95 -1.58
C LYS A 522 -20.07 42.00 -0.87
N SER A 523 -20.56 40.83 -0.47
CA SER A 523 -19.77 39.81 0.23
C SER A 523 -18.79 39.07 -0.69
N VAL A 524 -19.14 38.93 -1.97
CA VAL A 524 -18.30 38.26 -2.99
C VAL A 524 -17.24 39.19 -3.56
N MET A 525 -17.54 40.48 -3.75
CA MET A 525 -16.57 41.46 -4.27
C MET A 525 -15.44 41.81 -3.30
N MET A 526 -15.61 41.60 -1.99
CA MET A 526 -14.54 41.83 -1.00
C MET A 526 -13.40 40.79 -1.04
N LEU A 527 -13.49 39.75 -1.87
CA LEU A 527 -12.46 38.70 -1.97
C LEU A 527 -11.50 38.88 -3.16
N SER A 528 -11.57 39.99 -3.91
CA SER A 528 -10.67 40.21 -5.06
C SER A 528 -10.21 41.66 -5.22
N VAL A 529 -9.51 42.23 -4.25
CA VAL A 529 -8.54 43.30 -4.50
C VAL A 529 -7.44 43.24 -3.43
N ASP A 530 -6.23 42.89 -3.83
CA ASP A 530 -5.01 43.45 -3.23
C ASP A 530 -3.97 43.57 -4.36
N THR A 531 -3.96 44.74 -4.99
CA THR A 531 -2.88 45.19 -5.89
C THR A 531 -2.47 46.60 -5.48
N ASP A 532 -1.19 46.70 -5.15
CA ASP A 532 -0.29 47.87 -5.17
C ASP A 532 -0.37 48.93 -4.07
N THR A 533 0.72 48.99 -3.29
CA THR A 533 1.19 50.20 -2.61
C THR A 533 2.54 50.61 -3.20
N VAL A 534 2.53 51.63 -4.06
CA VAL A 534 3.70 52.48 -4.34
C VAL A 534 3.24 53.92 -4.20
N ALA A 535 3.84 54.65 -3.27
CA ALA A 535 3.90 56.10 -3.33
C ALA A 535 5.32 56.53 -2.95
N ASN A 536 5.98 57.13 -3.93
CA ASN A 536 7.16 57.97 -3.77
C ASN A 536 6.83 59.18 -2.89
N ASP A 537 7.80 59.63 -2.09
CA ASP A 537 7.93 61.04 -1.79
C ASP A 537 9.38 61.49 -1.99
N VAL A 538 9.51 62.60 -2.71
CA VAL A 538 10.72 63.38 -2.97
C VAL A 538 10.74 64.53 -1.97
N ILE A 539 11.72 64.53 -1.06
CA ILE A 539 12.72 65.59 -0.74
C ILE A 539 13.61 65.01 0.38
#